data_AF-A0A2M7CYT4-F1
#
_entry.id   AF-A0A2M7CYT4-F1
#
_cell.length_a   1.000
_cell.length_b   1.000
_cell.length_c   1.000
_cell.angle_alpha   90.00
_cell.angle_beta   90.00
_cell.angle_gamma   90.00
#
_symmetry.space_group_name_H-M   'P 1'
#
loop_
_entity.id
_entity.type
_entity.pdbx_description
1 polymer ?
#
loop_
_entity_poly.entity_id
_entity_poly.type
_entity_poly.pdbx_seq_one_letter_code
_entity_poly.pdbx_strand_id
1 'polypeptide(L)' 'LAYDDLSITGGSAAQDAYLQAIHPDTNESERQIIRQQLLAYCCRDTLAMVRLVRPAGTR' A
#
# COMPACT_ATOMS: atom_id res chain seq x y z
N LEU A 1 -9.78 -9.57 1.90
CA LEU A 1 -8.84 -8.55 1.37
C LEU A 1 -8.95 -7.25 2.18
N ALA A 2 -9.45 -7.33 3.42
CA ALA A 2 -9.59 -6.16 4.27
C ALA A 2 -8.19 -5.59 4.60
N TYR A 3 -8.10 -4.33 5.01
CA TYR A 3 -6.82 -3.61 5.15
C TYR A 3 -6.32 -3.64 6.60
N ASP A 4 -6.93 -4.46 7.45
CA ASP A 4 -6.78 -4.51 8.90
C ASP A 4 -5.35 -4.86 9.34
N ASP A 5 -4.60 -5.54 8.47
CA ASP A 5 -3.21 -5.94 8.67
C ASP A 5 -2.18 -4.93 8.12
N LEU A 6 -2.63 -3.81 7.56
CA LEU A 6 -1.77 -2.81 6.92
C LEU A 6 -1.68 -1.54 7.75
N SER A 7 -0.47 -0.98 7.85
CA SER A 7 -0.25 0.34 8.46
C SER A 7 -0.81 1.49 7.62
N ILE A 8 -1.02 1.27 6.31
CA ILE A 8 -1.60 2.24 5.36
C ILE A 8 -2.83 1.59 4.74
N THR A 9 -3.99 2.24 4.87
CA THR A 9 -5.29 1.63 4.54
C THR A 9 -6.14 2.45 3.55
N GLY A 10 -5.58 3.52 2.97
CA GLY A 10 -6.31 4.35 2.02
C GLY A 10 -5.41 5.21 1.13
N GLY A 11 -5.95 5.65 0.00
CA GLY A 11 -5.19 6.38 -1.02
C GLY A 11 -4.59 7.70 -0.53
N SER A 12 -5.35 8.50 0.24
CA SER A 12 -4.82 9.73 0.84
C SER A 12 -3.68 9.45 1.82
N ALA A 13 -3.85 8.46 2.70
CA ALA A 13 -2.78 8.05 3.63
C ALA A 13 -1.52 7.54 2.90
N ALA A 14 -1.69 6.86 1.76
CA ALA A 14 -0.57 6.43 0.93
C ALA A 14 0.15 7.61 0.27
N GLN A 15 -0.58 8.64 -0.18
CA GLN A 15 0.00 9.86 -0.72
C GLN A 15 0.80 10.62 0.33
N ASP A 16 0.25 10.79 1.54
CA ASP A 16 0.92 11.46 2.65
C ASP A 16 2.20 10.72 3.06
N ALA A 17 2.13 9.39 3.16
CA ALA A 17 3.29 8.55 3.44
C ALA A 17 4.35 8.67 2.33
N TYR A 18 3.96 8.70 1.06
CA TYR A 18 4.89 8.89 -0.04
C TYR A 18 5.58 10.27 0.04
N LEU A 19 4.83 11.35 0.30
CA LEU A 19 5.39 12.68 0.49
C LEU A 19 6.41 12.72 1.63
N GLN A 20 6.12 12.03 2.74
CA GLN A 20 7.08 11.85 3.83
C GLN A 20 8.33 11.09 3.34
N ALA A 21 8.19 9.97 2.65
CA ALA A 21 9.33 9.15 2.21
C ALA A 21 10.32 9.90 1.30
N ILE A 22 9.83 10.85 0.50
CA ILE A 22 10.67 11.65 -0.41
C ILE A 22 11.17 12.96 0.21
N HIS A 23 10.74 13.30 1.43
CA HIS A 23 11.17 14.52 2.09
C HIS A 23 12.68 14.45 2.39
N PRO A 24 13.46 15.53 2.17
CA PRO A 24 14.91 15.52 2.38
C PRO A 24 15.31 15.21 3.83
N ASP A 25 14.48 15.60 4.80
CA ASP A 25 14.74 15.38 6.22
C ASP A 25 14.39 13.96 6.71
N THR A 26 13.75 13.14 5.87
CA THR A 26 13.41 11.76 6.24
C THR A 26 14.64 10.88 6.15
N ASN A 27 15.03 10.33 7.29
CA ASN A 27 16.22 9.48 7.37
C ASN A 27 16.00 8.14 6.66
N GLU A 28 17.09 7.45 6.37
CA GLU A 28 17.04 6.22 5.57
C GLU A 28 16.22 5.12 6.24
N SER A 29 16.29 4.99 7.56
CA SER A 29 15.55 3.94 8.27
C SER A 29 14.03 4.15 8.19
N GLU A 30 13.56 5.38 8.36
CA GLU A 30 12.15 5.75 8.22
C GLU A 30 11.68 5.57 6.78
N ARG A 31 12.49 6.00 5.81
CA ARG A 31 12.23 5.82 4.38
C ARG A 31 12.03 4.35 4.02
N GLN A 32 12.86 3.45 4.58
CA GLN A 32 12.74 2.00 4.34
C GLN A 32 11.48 1.42 4.98
N ILE A 33 11.06 1.91 6.15
CA ILE A 33 9.81 1.50 6.79
C ILE A 33 8.61 1.92 5.93
N ILE A 34 8.56 3.19 5.53
CA ILE A 34 7.46 3.72 4.72
C ILE A 34 7.40 3.00 3.37
N ARG A 35 8.55 2.72 2.74
CA ARG A 35 8.62 1.93 1.50
C ARG A 35 7.98 0.56 1.66
N GLN A 36 8.27 -0.16 2.74
CA GLN A 36 7.71 -1.49 2.99
C GLN A 36 6.18 -1.42 3.17
N GLN A 37 5.70 -0.44 3.93
CA GLN A 37 4.27 -0.22 4.15
C GLN A 37 3.53 0.12 2.85
N LEU A 38 4.08 1.02 2.03
CA LEU A 38 3.52 1.39 0.73
C LEU A 38 3.48 0.20 -0.23
N LEU A 39 4.53 -0.63 -0.29
CA LEU A 39 4.53 -1.82 -1.13
C LEU A 39 3.46 -2.83 -0.71
N ALA A 40 3.27 -3.03 0.59
CA ALA A 40 2.22 -3.91 1.11
C ALA A 40 0.81 -3.41 0.73
N TYR A 41 0.58 -2.11 0.88
CA TYR A 41 -0.67 -1.46 0.45
C TYR A 41 -0.90 -1.59 -1.07
N CYS A 42 0.06 -1.18 -1.90
CA CYS A 42 -0.07 -1.25 -3.36
C CYS A 42 -0.29 -2.67 -3.88
N CYS A 43 0.38 -3.66 -3.27
CA CYS A 43 0.16 -5.07 -3.58
C CYS A 43 -1.28 -5.50 -3.27
N ARG A 44 -1.80 -5.15 -2.08
CA ARG A 44 -3.18 -5.47 -1.68
C ARG A 44 -4.20 -4.83 -2.61
N ASP A 45 -4.00 -3.56 -2.96
CA ASP A 45 -4.89 -2.79 -3.84
C ASP A 45 -4.96 -3.42 -5.24
N THR A 46 -3.78 -3.76 -5.79
CA THR A 46 -3.67 -4.45 -7.09
C THR A 46 -4.33 -5.83 -7.05
N LEU A 47 -4.10 -6.60 -5.97
CA LEU A 47 -4.69 -7.93 -5.81
C LEU A 47 -6.22 -7.85 -5.70
N ALA A 48 -6.75 -6.83 -5.02
CA ALA A 48 -8.19 -6.61 -4.93
C ALA A 48 -8.78 -6.41 -6.32
N MET A 49 -8.17 -5.55 -7.15
CA MET A 49 -8.62 -5.33 -8.54
C MET A 49 -8.58 -6.60 -9.39
N VAL A 50 -7.52 -7.41 -9.28
CA VAL A 50 -7.42 -8.70 -9.98
C VAL A 50 -8.53 -9.65 -9.55
N ARG A 51 -8.88 -9.69 -8.26
CA ARG A 51 -9.97 -10.54 -7.76
C ARG A 51 -11.35 -10.04 -8.18
N LEU A 52 -11.55 -8.73 -8.31
CA LEU A 52 -12.80 -8.15 -8.80
C LEU A 52 -13.07 -8.54 -10.26
N VAL A 53 -12.03 -8.52 -11.10
CA VAL A 53 -12.16 -8.87 -12.53
C VAL A 53 -12.25 -10.38 -12.76
N ARG A 54 -11.73 -11.20 -11.83
CA ARG A 54 -11.84 -12.65 -11.94
C ARG A 54 -13.28 -13.07 -11.67
N PRO A 55 -13.99 -13.69 -12.63
CA PRO A 55 -15.36 -14.14 -12.41
C PRO A 55 -15.42 -15.11 -11.23
N ALA A 56 -16.44 -14.98 -10.39
CA ALA A 56 -16.64 -15.77 -9.17
C ALA A 56 -16.93 -17.26 -9.42
N GLY A 57 -16.68 -17.77 -10.63
CA GLY A 57 -17.04 -19.12 -11.05
C GLY A 57 -16.33 -19.55 -12.33
N THR A 58 -15.02 -19.69 -12.30
CA THR A 58 -14.34 -20.64 -13.19
C THR A 58 -14.03 -21.88 -12.35
N ARG A 59 -14.96 -22.85 -12.41
CA ARG A 59 -14.63 -24.26 -12.23
C ARG A 59 -14.12 -24.80 -13.55
#